data_AF-A0A7D6A574-F1
#
_entry.id   AF-A0A7D6A574-F1
#
_cell.length_a   1.000
_cell.length_b   1.000
_cell.length_c   1.000
_cell.angle_alpha   90.00
_cell.angle_beta   90.00
_cell.angle_gamma   90.00
#
_symmetry.space_group_name_H-M   'P 1'
#
loop_
_entity.id
_entity.type
_entity.pdbx_description
1 polymer ?
#
loop_
_entity_poly.entity_id
_entity_poly.type
_entity_poly.pdbx_seq_one_letter_code
_entity_poly.pdbx_strand_id
1 'polypeptide(L)' 'MALPERIPIARWVYEQLRRLSGWKDNKRNGRASVKTLRESWFKLQAMLEGYESANSFELDL' A
#
# COMPACT_ATOMS: atom_id res chain seq x y z
N MET A 1 -12.07 1.83 -2.27
CA MET A 1 -11.21 3.02 -2.34
C MET A 1 -11.25 3.53 -3.77
N ALA A 2 -11.63 4.78 -3.99
CA ALA A 2 -11.51 5.37 -5.32
C ALA A 2 -10.02 5.62 -5.63
N LEU A 3 -9.59 5.35 -6.86
CA LEU A 3 -8.27 5.73 -7.33
C LEU A 3 -8.17 7.26 -7.37
N PRO A 4 -7.03 7.85 -6.96
CA PRO A 4 -6.87 9.29 -7.03
C PRO A 4 -6.84 9.72 -8.51
N GLU A 5 -7.58 10.80 -8.84
CA GLU A 5 -7.61 11.38 -10.19
C GLU A 5 -6.27 12.00 -10.62
N ARG A 6 -5.38 12.26 -9.66
CA ARG A 6 -4.05 12.84 -9.88
C ARG A 6 -2.98 11.94 -9.28
N ILE A 7 -1.77 12.05 -9.83
CA ILE A 7 -0.60 11.37 -9.28
C ILE A 7 -0.50 11.67 -7.78
N PRO A 8 -0.55 10.64 -6.92
CA PRO A 8 -0.56 10.83 -5.49
C PRO A 8 0.76 11.42 -5.01
N ILE A 9 0.68 12.40 -4.12
CA ILE A 9 1.84 12.96 -3.42
C ILE A 9 2.34 11.99 -2.33
N ALA A 10 3.57 12.18 -1.86
CA ALA A 10 4.17 11.32 -0.82
C ALA A 10 3.30 11.15 0.44
N ARG A 11 2.55 12.19 0.82
CA ARG A 11 1.57 12.12 1.92
C ARG A 11 0.50 11.06 1.68
N TRP A 12 -0.05 10.98 0.47
CA TRP A 12 -1.06 9.98 0.14
C TRP A 12 -0.48 8.57 0.27
N VAL A 13 0.73 8.34 -0.26
CA VAL A 13 1.42 7.04 -0.16
C VAL A 13 1.63 6.65 1.31
N TYR A 14 2.12 7.58 2.13
CA TYR A 14 2.27 7.38 3.57
C TYR A 14 0.95 6.97 4.24
N GLU A 15 -0.15 7.64 3.88
CA GLU A 15 -1.47 7.36 4.42
C GLU A 15 -2.03 6.00 4.00
N GLN A 16 -1.72 5.53 2.79
CA GLN A 16 -2.14 4.20 2.34
C GLN A 16 -1.29 3.10 2.98
N LEU A 17 0.04 3.27 3.04
CA LEU A 17 0.92 2.28 3.64
C LEU A 17 0.56 2.01 5.09
N ARG A 18 0.36 3.05 5.92
CA ARG A 18 -0.07 2.85 7.31
C ARG A 18 -1.40 2.08 7.41
N ARG A 19 -2.35 2.29 6.49
CA ARG A 19 -3.63 1.56 6.50
C ARG A 19 -3.46 0.10 6.10
N LEU A 20 -2.58 -0.19 5.14
CA LEU A 20 -2.33 -1.53 4.61
C LEU A 20 -1.78 -2.51 5.67
N SER A 21 -1.03 -2.01 6.65
CA SER A 21 -0.57 -2.75 7.83
C SER A 21 -1.59 -2.87 8.96
N GLY A 22 -2.81 -2.32 8.79
CA GLY A 22 -3.81 -2.30 9.86
C GLY A 22 -3.42 -1.39 11.03
N TRP A 23 -2.47 -0.46 10.83
CA TRP A 23 -2.04 0.46 11.86
C TRP A 23 -3.19 1.38 12.27
N LYS A 24 -3.40 1.51 13.58
CA LYS A 24 -4.39 2.40 14.19
C LYS A 24 -3.67 3.53 14.92
N ASP A 25 -4.17 4.75 14.75
CA ASP A 25 -3.61 5.95 15.40
C ASP A 25 -4.05 6.06 16.87
N ASN A 26 -3.69 5.07 17.68
CA ASN A 26 -4.09 5.02 19.09
C ASN A 26 -3.54 6.21 19.90
N LYS A 27 -2.40 6.76 19.49
CA LYS A 27 -1.74 7.90 20.15
C LYS A 27 -2.13 9.26 19.55
N ARG A 28 -3.01 9.27 18.53
CA ARG A 28 -3.53 10.47 17.85
C ARG A 28 -2.44 11.45 17.39
N ASN A 29 -1.29 10.92 17.01
CA ASN A 29 -0.16 11.74 16.55
C ASN A 29 0.06 11.62 15.03
N GLY A 30 -0.75 10.79 14.35
CA GLY A 30 -0.69 10.56 12.91
C GLY A 30 0.57 9.86 12.42
N ARG A 31 1.46 9.41 13.32
CA ARG A 31 2.82 8.94 13.00
C ARG A 31 2.95 7.42 13.14
N ALA A 32 2.92 6.72 12.01
CA ALA A 32 3.35 5.33 11.89
C ALA A 32 4.89 5.22 11.99
N SER A 33 5.37 4.12 12.56
CA SER A 33 6.80 3.84 12.68
C SER A 33 7.41 3.43 11.32
N VAL A 34 8.73 3.60 11.15
CA VAL A 34 9.45 3.10 9.97
C VAL A 34 9.25 1.59 9.79
N LYS A 35 9.22 0.83 10.89
CA LYS A 35 8.93 -0.61 10.87
C LYS A 35 7.56 -0.89 10.23
N THR A 36 6.52 -0.19 10.68
CA THR A 36 5.15 -0.28 10.14
C THR A 36 5.12 0.02 8.64
N LEU A 37 5.80 1.09 8.20
CA LEU A 37 5.87 1.44 6.78
C LEU A 37 6.60 0.37 5.96
N ARG A 38 7.71 -0.17 6.48
CA ARG A 38 8.48 -1.23 5.83
C ARG A 38 7.66 -2.51 5.66
N GLU A 39 6.96 -2.95 6.71
CA GLU A 39 6.07 -4.12 6.66
C GLU A 39 4.94 -3.92 5.63
N SER A 40 4.35 -2.72 5.60
CA SER A 40 3.33 -2.35 4.62
C SER A 40 3.86 -2.36 3.20
N TRP A 41 5.07 -1.86 2.99
CA TRP A 41 5.73 -1.86 1.69
C TRP A 41 5.96 -3.27 1.16
N PHE A 42 6.49 -4.18 1.99
CA PHE A 42 6.67 -5.58 1.57
C PHE A 42 5.35 -6.26 1.22
N LYS A 43 4.29 -5.99 2.00
CA LYS A 43 2.95 -6.51 1.69
C LYS A 43 2.43 -5.97 0.34
N LEU A 44 2.67 -4.69 0.05
CA LEU A 44 2.30 -4.09 -1.24
C LEU A 44 3.06 -4.75 -2.40
N GLN A 45 4.36 -4.98 -2.25
CA GLN A 45 5.17 -5.65 -3.28
C GLN A 45 4.66 -7.07 -3.56
N ALA A 46 4.36 -7.86 -2.52
CA ALA A 46 3.80 -9.20 -2.70
C ALA A 46 2.43 -9.20 -3.41
N MET A 47 1.58 -8.19 -3.14
CA MET A 47 0.31 -8.02 -3.86
C MET A 47 0.53 -7.65 -5.33
N LEU A 48 1.51 -6.80 -5.62
CA LEU A 48 1.86 -6.40 -6.97
C LEU A 48 2.39 -7.59 -7.78
N GLU A 49 3.32 -8.37 -7.22
CA GLU A 49 3.86 -9.57 -7.85
C GLU A 49 2.75 -10.57 -8.19
N GLY A 50 1.80 -10.79 -7.26
CA GLY A 50 0.65 -11.66 -7.49
C GLY A 50 -0.29 -11.14 -8.57
N TYR A 51 -0.53 -9.82 -8.62
CA TYR A 51 -1.33 -9.19 -9.66
C TYR A 51 -0.66 -9.31 -11.03
N GLU A 52 0.62 -9.00 -11.14
CA GLU A 52 1.38 -9.10 -12.40
C GLU A 52 1.39 -10.54 -12.92
N SER A 53 1.57 -11.51 -12.03
CA SER A 53 1.50 -12.94 -12.36
C SER A 53 0.12 -13.34 -12.87
N ALA A 54 -0.97 -12.94 -12.19
CA ALA A 54 -2.33 -13.22 -12.63
C ALA A 54 -2.61 -12.60 -14.01
N ASN A 55 -2.20 -11.35 -14.20
CA ASN A 55 -2.39 -10.61 -15.44
C ASN A 55 -1.58 -11.22 -16.61
N SER A 56 -0.40 -11.80 -16.35
CA SER A 56 0.32 -12.54 -17.39
C SER A 56 -0.41 -13.80 -17.84
N PHE A 57 -1.07 -14.53 -16.91
CA PHE A 57 -1.86 -15.70 -17.28
C PHE A 57 -3.12 -15.36 -18.07
N GLU A 58 -3.77 -14.23 -17.78
CA GLU A 58 -4.95 -13.77 -18.54
C GLU A 58 -4.60 -13.33 -19.96
N LEU A 59 -3.40 -12.79 -20.18
CA LEU A 59 -2.94 -12.35 -21.50
C LEU A 59 -2.49 -13.50 -22.42
N ASP A 60 -2.15 -14.65 -21.84
CA ASP A 60 -1.73 -15.86 -22.58
C ASP A 60 -2.92 -16.75 -23.03
N LEU A 61 -4.17 -16.38 -22.71
CA LEU A 61 -5.42 -17.06 -23.09
C LEU A 61 -6.12 -16.39 -24.28
#